data_AF-A0A7K1RD70-F1
#
_entry.id   AF-A0A7K1RD70-F1
#
_cell.length_a   1.000
_cell.length_b   1.000
_cell.length_c   1.000
_cell.angle_alpha   90.00
_cell.angle_beta   90.00
_cell.angle_gamma   90.00
#
_symmetry.space_group_name_H-M   'P 1'
#
loop_
_entity.id
_entity.type
_entity.pdbx_description
1 polymer ?
#
loop_
_entity_poly.entity_id
_entity_poly.type
_entity_poly.pdbx_seq_one_letter_code
_entity_poly.pdbx_strand_id
1 'polypeptide(L)' 'MKRLLRLILIMAIAAIVLFGSRWYTYVTNTESPYQEVGIEINSRLPDPFNKWGCAKLQANFSTMLPPYGCQNPTDPKQWR' A
#
# COMPACT_ATOMS: atom_id res chain seq x y z
N MET A 1 22.04 22.14 -15.82
CA MET A 1 21.40 21.92 -14.49
C MET A 1 19.87 21.96 -14.54
N LYS A 2 19.21 23.04 -15.01
CA LYS A 2 17.73 23.14 -15.05
C LYS A 2 17.01 22.00 -15.79
N ARG A 3 17.56 21.53 -16.92
CA ARG A 3 16.99 20.39 -17.68
C ARG A 3 17.06 19.07 -16.90
N LEU A 4 18.18 18.81 -16.24
CA LEU A 4 18.36 17.60 -15.42
C LEU A 4 17.42 17.60 -14.21
N LEU A 5 17.32 18.73 -13.49
CA LEU A 5 16.38 18.87 -12.38
C LEU A 5 14.93 18.65 -12.84
N ARG A 6 14.55 19.20 -14.00
CA ARG A 6 13.22 19.00 -14.58
C ARG A 6 12.97 17.52 -14.90
N LEU A 7 13.94 16.82 -15.45
CA LEU A 7 13.83 15.38 -15.73
C LEU A 7 13.67 14.56 -14.45
N ILE A 8 14.48 14.83 -13.43
CA ILE A 8 14.37 14.15 -12.13
C ILE A 8 12.98 14.37 -11.51
N LEU A 9 12.47 15.61 -11.56
CA LEU A 9 11.15 15.93 -11.06
C LEU A 9 10.04 15.19 -11.82
N ILE A 10 10.11 15.15 -13.15
CA ILE A 10 9.14 14.40 -13.98
C ILE A 10 9.18 12.91 -13.63
N MET A 11 10.37 12.32 -13.49
CA MET A 11 10.53 10.92 -13.12
C MET A 11 9.97 10.63 -11.72
N ALA A 12 10.21 11.51 -10.75
CA ALA A 12 9.68 11.39 -9.40
C ALA A 12 8.14 11.46 -9.39
N ILE A 13 7.55 12.42 -10.12
CA ILE A 13 6.10 12.54 -10.26
C ILE A 13 5.52 11.29 -10.93
N ALA A 14 6.12 10.84 -12.03
CA ALA A 14 5.69 9.63 -12.72
C ALA A 14 5.72 8.40 -11.80
N ALA A 15 6.78 8.23 -11.01
CA ALA A 15 6.86 7.16 -10.03
C ALA A 15 5.74 7.25 -8.98
N ILE A 16 5.52 8.43 -8.39
CA ILE A 16 4.44 8.65 -7.41
C ILE A 16 3.07 8.29 -8.00
N VAL A 17 2.79 8.68 -9.25
CA VAL A 17 1.52 8.37 -9.91
C VAL A 17 1.39 6.86 -10.15
N LEU A 18 2.44 6.20 -10.65
CA LEU A 18 2.41 4.78 -10.97
C LEU A 18 2.26 3.90 -9.71
N PHE A 19 3.11 4.12 -8.70
CA PHE A 19 3.04 3.34 -7.46
C PHE A 19 1.83 3.73 -6.60
N GLY A 20 1.52 5.02 -6.54
CA GLY A 20 0.36 5.53 -5.80
C GLY A 20 -0.96 5.01 -6.34
N SER A 21 -1.14 4.97 -7.67
CA SER A 21 -2.37 4.42 -8.28
C SER A 21 -2.51 2.91 -8.05
N ARG A 22 -1.41 2.15 -8.14
CA ARG A 22 -1.39 0.71 -7.83
C ARG A 22 -1.75 0.44 -6.37
N TRP A 23 -1.11 1.15 -5.44
CA TRP A 23 -1.41 1.04 -4.01
C TRP A 23 -2.85 1.43 -3.70
N TYR A 24 -3.31 2.58 -4.22
CA TYR A 24 -4.65 3.07 -3.98
C TYR A 24 -5.69 2.07 -4.47
N THR A 25 -5.53 1.56 -5.70
CA THR A 25 -6.42 0.53 -6.26
C THR A 25 -6.43 -0.74 -5.42
N TYR A 26 -5.27 -1.17 -4.93
CA TYR A 26 -5.17 -2.32 -4.03
C TYR A 26 -5.97 -2.11 -2.75
N VAL A 27 -5.81 -0.98 -2.05
CA VAL A 27 -6.46 -0.79 -0.75
C VAL A 27 -7.94 -0.43 -0.86
N THR A 28 -8.42 0.12 -1.98
CA THR A 28 -9.83 0.54 -2.12
C THR A 28 -10.70 -0.35 -2.99
N ASN A 29 -10.13 -1.03 -4.00
CA ASN A 29 -10.91 -1.70 -5.06
C ASN A 29 -10.40 -3.11 -5.39
N THR A 30 -9.58 -3.73 -4.54
CA THR A 30 -9.14 -5.11 -4.79
C THR A 30 -10.23 -6.12 -4.45
N GLU A 31 -10.23 -7.24 -5.15
CA GLU A 31 -11.10 -8.39 -4.85
C GLU A 31 -10.49 -9.35 -3.83
N SER A 32 -9.19 -9.20 -3.52
CA SER A 32 -8.48 -10.07 -2.58
C SER A 32 -7.41 -9.30 -1.81
N PRO A 33 -7.27 -9.50 -0.48
CA PRO A 33 -6.21 -8.87 0.30
C PRO A 33 -4.82 -9.41 -0.06
N TYR A 34 -4.74 -10.53 -0.78
CA TYR A 34 -3.51 -11.28 -1.04
C TYR A 34 -2.83 -10.94 -2.39
N GLN A 35 -2.96 -9.69 -2.84
CA GLN A 35 -2.31 -9.21 -4.07
C GLN A 35 -0.85 -8.80 -3.80
N GLU A 36 0.11 -9.61 -4.24
CA GLU A 36 1.54 -9.46 -3.94
C GLU A 36 2.08 -8.04 -4.14
N VAL A 37 1.86 -7.44 -5.30
CA VAL A 37 2.34 -6.07 -5.60
C VAL A 37 1.72 -5.03 -4.67
N GLY A 38 0.44 -5.19 -4.33
CA GLY A 38 -0.26 -4.29 -3.42
C GLY A 38 0.27 -4.38 -1.99
N ILE A 39 0.48 -5.61 -1.51
CA ILE A 39 1.09 -5.91 -0.21
C ILE A 39 2.48 -5.29 -0.11
N GLU A 40 3.29 -5.49 -1.14
CA GLU A 40 4.67 -5.06 -1.19
C GLU A 40 4.80 -3.53 -1.15
N ILE A 41 3.88 -2.81 -1.79
CA ILE A 41 3.84 -1.35 -1.69
C ILE A 41 3.31 -0.94 -0.31
N ASN A 42 2.15 -1.48 0.11
CA ASN A 42 1.49 -1.05 1.34
C ASN A 42 2.37 -1.27 2.57
N SER A 43 3.04 -2.41 2.67
CA SER A 43 3.90 -2.79 3.82
C SER A 43 5.13 -1.90 3.98
N ARG A 44 5.56 -1.18 2.94
CA ARG A 44 6.72 -0.29 2.97
C ARG A 44 6.38 1.19 3.06
N LEU A 45 5.10 1.54 2.94
CA LEU A 45 4.69 2.93 3.13
C LEU A 45 4.86 3.34 4.60
N PRO A 46 5.09 4.64 4.87
CA PRO A 46 5.12 5.16 6.23
C PRO A 46 3.86 4.77 7.01
N ASP A 47 4.03 4.59 8.31
CA ASP A 47 3.01 4.03 9.22
C ASP A 47 1.60 4.62 9.03
N PRO A 48 1.39 5.95 8.87
CA PRO A 48 0.04 6.49 8.67
C PRO A 48 -0.66 5.96 7.40
N PHE A 49 0.08 5.86 6.28
CA PHE A 49 -0.47 5.37 5.02
C PHE A 49 -0.70 3.86 5.06
N ASN A 50 0.27 3.12 5.62
CA ASN A 50 0.19 1.69 5.77
C ASN A 50 -0.98 1.30 6.71
N LYS A 51 -1.21 2.03 7.82
CA LYS A 51 -2.36 1.83 8.71
C LYS A 51 -3.69 2.13 8.02
N TRP A 52 -3.78 3.23 7.30
CA TRP A 52 -4.99 3.56 6.54
C TRP A 52 -5.31 2.49 5.49
N GLY A 53 -4.29 2.02 4.76
CA GLY A 53 -4.44 0.93 3.79
C GLY A 53 -4.92 -0.36 4.44
N CYS A 54 -4.33 -0.76 5.57
CA CYS A 54 -4.77 -1.93 6.32
C CYS A 54 -6.21 -1.81 6.82
N ALA A 55 -6.62 -0.64 7.32
CA ALA A 55 -7.99 -0.40 7.76
C ALA A 55 -9.00 -0.51 6.59
N LYS A 56 -8.65 -0.01 5.40
CA LYS A 56 -9.48 -0.16 4.20
C LYS A 56 -9.63 -1.62 3.76
N LEU A 57 -8.55 -2.39 3.80
CA LEU A 57 -8.58 -3.82 3.51
C LEU A 57 -9.41 -4.57 4.56
N GLN A 58 -9.19 -4.31 5.85
CA GLN A 58 -9.92 -4.95 6.95
C GLN A 58 -11.42 -4.71 6.85
N ALA A 59 -11.85 -3.51 6.43
CA ALA A 59 -13.27 -3.20 6.27
C ALA A 59 -13.99 -4.14 5.28
N ASN A 60 -13.27 -4.67 4.27
CA ASN A 60 -13.83 -5.56 3.26
C ASN A 60 -13.46 -7.04 3.49
N PHE A 61 -12.39 -7.33 4.23
CA PHE A 61 -11.80 -8.66 4.39
C PHE A 61 -11.62 -9.09 5.85
N SER A 62 -12.44 -8.58 6.77
CA SER A 62 -12.32 -8.79 8.22
C SER A 62 -12.28 -10.27 8.65
N THR A 63 -12.87 -11.16 7.87
CA THR A 63 -12.91 -12.61 8.13
C THR A 63 -11.68 -13.36 7.59
N MET A 64 -10.84 -12.70 6.80
CA MET A 64 -9.62 -13.26 6.23
C MET A 64 -8.42 -12.97 7.14
N LEU A 65 -7.34 -13.75 6.97
CA LEU A 65 -6.08 -13.45 7.63
C LEU A 65 -5.49 -12.14 7.08
N PRO A 66 -4.91 -11.30 7.95
CA PRO A 66 -4.28 -10.05 7.51
C PRO A 66 -3.08 -10.34 6.60
N PRO A 67 -2.93 -9.61 5.47
CA PRO A 67 -1.75 -9.72 4.62
C PRO A 67 -0.50 -9.13 5.32
N TYR A 68 0.68 -9.39 4.75
CA TYR A 68 1.94 -8.88 5.25
C TYR A 68 1.94 -7.35 5.43
N GLY A 69 2.37 -6.89 6.60
CA GLY A 69 2.37 -5.47 6.98
C GLY A 69 1.06 -4.97 7.58
N CYS A 70 0.03 -5.81 7.68
CA CYS A 70 -1.24 -5.51 8.35
C CYS A 70 -1.53 -6.36 9.58
N GLN A 71 -0.62 -7.26 9.95
CA GLN A 71 -0.79 -8.15 11.07
C GLN A 71 -0.51 -7.47 12.42
N ASN A 72 -1.23 -7.90 13.45
CA ASN A 72 -0.97 -7.53 14.82
C ASN A 72 0.43 -8.04 15.24
N PRO A 73 1.26 -7.21 15.91
CA PRO A 73 2.61 -7.60 16.29
C PRO A 73 2.71 -8.79 17.26
N THR A 74 1.65 -9.04 18.04
CA THR A 74 1.59 -10.09 19.06
C THR A 74 0.81 -11.34 18.62
N ASP A 75 -0.16 -11.18 17.73
CA ASP A 75 -0.89 -12.30 17.11
C ASP A 75 -0.99 -12.08 15.59
N PRO A 76 -0.10 -12.69 14.78
CA PRO A 76 -0.08 -12.49 13.35
C PRO A 76 -1.37 -12.91 12.61
N LYS A 77 -2.28 -13.64 13.29
CA LYS A 77 -3.58 -14.01 12.72
C LYS A 77 -4.63 -12.92 12.86
N GLN A 78 -4.35 -11.88 13.65
CA GLN A 78 -5.25 -10.76 13.89
C GLN A 78 -4.80 -9.52 13.12
N TRP A 79 -5.76 -8.75 12.64
CA TRP A 79 -5.52 -7.42 12.09
C TRP A 79 -5.04 -6.47 13.20
N ARG A 80 -4.09 -5.59 12.87
CA ARG A 80 -3.54 -4.59 13.80
C ARG A 80 -4.38 -3.32 13.89
#